data_AF-A0A2E1FR86-F1
#
_entry.id   AF-A0A2E1FR86-F1
#
_cell.length_a   1.000
_cell.length_b   1.000
_cell.length_c   1.000
_cell.angle_alpha   90.00
_cell.angle_beta   90.00
_cell.angle_gamma   90.00
#
_symmetry.space_group_name_H-M   'P 1'
#
loop_
_entity.id
_entity.type
_entity.pdbx_description
1 polymer ?
#
loop_
_entity_poly.entity_id
_entity_poly.type
_entity_poly.pdbx_seq_one_letter_code
_entity_poly.pdbx_strand_id
1 'polypeptide(L)'
;MKAKKDSIVGFIVRVFALLSNEERKKSGLLLAGIVVNSFVDLLGLAVVIPVIGLVVNPAVISTNAFLADAFNLSHSIGIETEQGFLILLCATMSGAFLFKALFGLMINLFQARFSFSVAHRISGNMWDYHFAKSLEKMRSQESGKILSQINNWPAYLAQNFFIGSLLLINEGLIIGLISTGLLIYSPWVFSGLALILIVGIVIIRGFTKNKLRSYSETLNRLSPRTNTLISNSINGFLELITFRAVKTMKEEYLKDVRQVFRVLGNTSVINFVPSKLYEVLAVASLSAAIIISILMTGFGEGFFELLSLLALSAYR
;
A
#
# COMPACT_ATOMS: atom_id res chain seq x y z
N MET A 1 18.22 -22.18 -17.52
CA MET A 1 18.62 -20.94 -16.81
C MET A 1 17.79 -19.67 -17.16
N LYS A 2 16.72 -19.76 -17.99
CA LYS A 2 15.83 -18.62 -18.34
C LYS A 2 14.61 -18.44 -17.40
N ALA A 3 14.20 -19.48 -16.68
CA ALA A 3 12.96 -19.47 -15.86
C ALA A 3 13.05 -18.66 -14.55
N LYS A 4 14.26 -18.32 -14.06
CA LYS A 4 14.44 -17.47 -12.87
C LYS A 4 14.27 -15.97 -13.17
N LYS A 5 14.07 -15.60 -14.45
CA LYS A 5 14.11 -14.20 -14.92
C LYS A 5 12.80 -13.43 -14.68
N ASP A 6 11.70 -14.14 -14.45
CA ASP A 6 10.34 -13.58 -14.30
C ASP A 6 9.71 -13.77 -12.90
N SER A 7 10.50 -14.26 -11.93
CA SER A 7 10.07 -14.32 -10.53
C SER A 7 10.04 -12.91 -9.92
N ILE A 8 8.99 -12.60 -9.16
CA ILE A 8 8.84 -11.35 -8.38
C ILE A 8 10.10 -11.10 -7.53
N VAL A 9 10.66 -12.15 -6.93
CA VAL A 9 11.89 -12.07 -6.13
C VAL A 9 13.09 -11.67 -6.99
N GLY A 10 13.20 -12.21 -8.20
CA GLY A 10 14.27 -11.86 -9.14
C GLY A 10 14.16 -10.42 -9.66
N PHE A 11 12.96 -9.87 -9.72
CA PHE A 11 12.73 -8.46 -10.05
C PHE A 11 13.12 -7.56 -8.88
N ILE A 12 12.73 -7.91 -7.64
CA ILE A 12 13.08 -7.15 -6.43
C ILE A 12 14.60 -7.06 -6.25
N VAL A 13 15.31 -8.17 -6.40
CA VAL A 13 16.78 -8.19 -6.28
C VAL A 13 17.44 -7.28 -7.33
N ARG A 14 16.91 -7.22 -8.55
CA ARG A 14 17.44 -6.32 -9.59
C ARG A 14 17.19 -4.86 -9.26
N VAL A 15 16.00 -4.51 -8.77
CA VAL A 15 15.73 -3.12 -8.38
C VAL A 15 16.57 -2.74 -7.16
N PHE A 16 16.80 -3.66 -6.23
CA PHE A 16 17.70 -3.43 -5.10
C PHE A 16 19.16 -3.28 -5.54
N ALA A 17 19.56 -3.98 -6.60
CA ALA A 17 20.88 -3.80 -7.21
C ALA A 17 21.07 -2.42 -7.86
N LEU A 18 19.98 -1.75 -8.30
CA LEU A 18 20.03 -0.39 -8.85
C LEU A 18 20.32 0.68 -7.78
N LEU A 19 20.12 0.38 -6.50
CA LEU A 19 20.38 1.30 -5.38
C LEU A 19 21.88 1.47 -5.13
N SER A 20 22.29 2.71 -4.90
CA SER A 20 23.67 3.04 -4.49
C SER A 20 23.98 2.55 -3.08
N ASN A 21 25.25 2.47 -2.70
CA ASN A 21 25.65 2.03 -1.35
C ASN A 21 25.10 2.94 -0.24
N GLU A 22 24.96 4.25 -0.48
CA GLU A 22 24.33 5.16 0.48
C GLU A 22 22.81 4.96 0.58
N GLU A 23 22.15 4.74 -0.56
CA GLU A 23 20.71 4.50 -0.59
C GLU A 23 20.34 3.16 0.08
N ARG A 24 21.22 2.15 0.01
CA ARG A 24 21.05 0.89 0.74
C ARG A 24 21.11 1.06 2.26
N LYS A 25 21.97 1.96 2.76
CA LYS A 25 22.00 2.26 4.21
C LYS A 25 20.74 2.99 4.65
N LYS A 26 20.31 3.98 3.86
CA LYS A 26 19.05 4.72 4.11
C LYS A 26 17.81 3.82 4.02
N SER A 27 17.77 2.87 3.09
CA SER A 27 16.68 1.91 2.99
C SER A 27 16.62 0.97 4.20
N GLY A 28 17.77 0.57 4.74
CA GLY A 28 17.83 -0.18 6.01
C GLY A 28 17.22 0.59 7.18
N LEU A 29 17.54 1.88 7.32
CA LEU A 29 16.94 2.75 8.35
C LEU A 29 15.43 2.91 8.15
N LEU A 30 14.97 3.07 6.90
CA LEU A 30 13.55 3.13 6.58
C LEU A 30 12.82 1.83 6.91
N LEU A 31 13.41 0.68 6.62
CA LEU A 31 12.86 -0.62 6.99
C LEU A 31 12.71 -0.75 8.51
N ALA A 32 13.72 -0.34 9.28
CA ALA A 32 13.62 -0.30 10.74
C ALA A 32 12.49 0.64 11.21
N GLY A 33 12.38 1.83 10.62
CA GLY A 33 11.28 2.77 10.90
C GLY A 33 9.90 2.21 10.57
N ILE A 34 9.76 1.45 9.47
CA ILE A 34 8.52 0.77 9.09
C ILE A 34 8.16 -0.30 10.11
N VAL A 35 9.13 -1.12 10.55
CA VAL A 35 8.90 -2.14 11.58
C VAL A 35 8.38 -1.50 12.87
N VAL A 36 9.05 -0.44 13.33
CA VAL A 36 8.61 0.32 14.52
C VAL A 36 7.20 0.88 14.30
N ASN A 37 6.91 1.43 13.11
CA ASN A 37 5.58 1.92 12.78
C ASN A 37 4.51 0.81 12.84
N SER A 38 4.80 -0.40 12.35
CA SER A 38 3.87 -1.54 12.46
C SER A 38 3.54 -1.88 13.91
N PHE A 39 4.53 -1.83 14.82
CA PHE A 39 4.31 -2.05 16.25
C PHE A 39 3.47 -0.94 16.88
N VAL A 40 3.79 0.34 16.61
CA VAL A 40 2.99 1.49 17.08
C VAL A 40 1.55 1.38 16.58
N ASP A 41 1.38 0.93 15.34
CA ASP A 41 0.08 0.73 14.71
C ASP A 41 -0.78 -0.33 15.40
N LEU A 42 -0.16 -1.45 15.79
CA LEU A 42 -0.77 -2.56 16.54
C LEU A 42 -1.07 -2.16 17.99
N LEU A 43 -0.10 -1.57 18.69
CA LEU A 43 -0.28 -1.11 20.08
C LEU A 43 -1.41 -0.08 20.17
N GLY A 44 -1.45 0.89 19.25
CA GLY A 44 -2.51 1.89 19.25
C GLY A 44 -3.90 1.29 19.08
N LEU A 45 -4.03 0.17 18.36
CA LEU A 45 -5.30 -0.54 18.25
C LEU A 45 -5.60 -1.38 19.51
N ALA A 46 -4.60 -2.06 20.07
CA ALA A 46 -4.75 -2.86 21.28
C ALA A 46 -5.20 -2.04 22.50
N VAL A 47 -4.82 -0.77 22.59
CA VAL A 47 -5.21 0.15 23.69
C VAL A 47 -6.72 0.47 23.68
N VAL A 48 -7.41 0.38 22.53
CA VAL A 48 -8.83 0.74 22.42
C VAL A 48 -9.72 -0.20 23.23
N ILE A 49 -9.45 -1.51 23.15
CA ILE A 49 -10.26 -2.55 23.78
C ILE A 49 -10.36 -2.37 25.31
N PRO A 50 -9.26 -2.28 26.07
CA PRO A 50 -9.33 -2.13 27.52
C PRO A 50 -9.96 -0.79 27.93
N VAL A 51 -9.74 0.29 27.18
CA VAL A 51 -10.35 1.59 27.49
C VAL A 51 -11.87 1.53 27.32
N ILE A 52 -12.37 0.93 26.24
CA ILE A 52 -13.82 0.70 26.07
C ILE A 52 -14.36 -0.21 27.18
N GLY A 53 -13.66 -1.30 27.50
CA GLY A 53 -14.05 -2.22 28.57
C GLY A 53 -14.19 -1.53 29.94
N LEU A 54 -13.26 -0.63 30.27
CA LEU A 54 -13.28 0.15 31.51
C LEU A 54 -14.41 1.19 31.55
N VAL A 55 -14.75 1.79 30.42
CA VAL A 55 -15.89 2.73 30.33
C VAL A 55 -17.22 1.98 30.51
N VAL A 56 -17.32 0.75 29.97
CA VAL A 56 -18.53 -0.09 30.09
C VAL A 56 -18.69 -0.68 31.49
N ASN A 57 -17.60 -1.09 32.13
CA ASN A 57 -17.60 -1.63 33.49
C ASN A 57 -16.46 -1.04 34.35
N PRO A 58 -16.71 0.11 35.01
CA PRO A 58 -15.71 0.76 35.86
C PRO A 58 -15.27 -0.08 37.07
N ALA A 59 -16.09 -1.04 37.53
CA ALA A 59 -15.78 -1.89 38.67
C ALA A 59 -14.56 -2.80 38.45
N VAL A 60 -14.11 -2.96 37.19
CA VAL A 60 -12.88 -3.71 36.87
C VAL A 60 -11.62 -3.00 37.37
N ILE A 61 -11.66 -1.68 37.59
CA ILE A 61 -10.54 -0.87 38.09
C ILE A 61 -10.08 -1.36 39.47
N SER A 62 -11.01 -1.67 40.37
CA SER A 62 -10.73 -2.13 41.73
C SER A 62 -10.45 -3.64 41.83
N THR A 63 -10.77 -4.40 40.80
CA THR A 63 -10.65 -5.87 40.80
C THR A 63 -9.28 -6.34 40.28
N ASN A 64 -8.62 -5.55 39.42
CA ASN A 64 -7.38 -5.94 38.77
C ASN A 64 -6.19 -5.16 39.36
N ALA A 65 -5.21 -5.87 39.93
CA ALA A 65 -4.06 -5.26 40.62
C ALA A 65 -3.30 -4.24 39.75
N PHE A 66 -3.16 -4.52 38.44
CA PHE A 66 -2.46 -3.64 37.50
C PHE A 66 -3.22 -2.32 37.24
N LEU A 67 -4.55 -2.36 37.26
CA LEU A 67 -5.40 -1.19 37.08
C LEU A 67 -5.52 -0.39 38.38
N ALA A 68 -5.55 -1.07 39.53
CA ALA A 68 -5.53 -0.45 40.85
C ALA A 68 -4.22 0.31 41.10
N ASP A 69 -3.06 -0.25 40.72
CA ASP A 69 -1.78 0.44 40.81
C ASP A 69 -1.70 1.66 39.88
N ALA A 70 -2.22 1.54 38.65
CA ALA A 70 -2.32 2.68 37.72
C ALA A 70 -3.26 3.78 38.25
N PHE A 71 -4.36 3.40 38.92
CA PHE A 71 -5.30 4.31 39.57
C PHE A 71 -4.65 5.02 40.77
N ASN A 72 -3.91 4.29 41.60
CA ASN A 72 -3.15 4.86 42.72
C ASN A 72 -2.05 5.82 42.24
N LEU A 73 -1.40 5.52 41.11
CA LEU A 73 -0.44 6.44 40.48
C LEU A 73 -1.14 7.72 39.98
N SER A 74 -2.37 7.61 39.48
CA SER A 74 -3.17 8.76 39.05
C SER A 74 -3.61 9.66 40.21
N HIS A 75 -3.69 9.12 41.42
CA HIS A 75 -3.93 9.87 42.65
C HIS A 75 -2.81 10.90 42.92
N SER A 76 -1.57 10.62 42.51
CA SER A 76 -0.44 11.57 42.62
C SER A 76 -0.59 12.81 41.73
N ILE A 77 -1.48 12.74 40.72
CA ILE A 77 -1.79 13.83 39.78
C ILE A 77 -3.07 14.59 40.25
N GLY A 78 -3.67 14.20 41.37
CA GLY A 78 -4.87 14.83 41.94
C GLY A 78 -6.20 14.29 41.40
N ILE A 79 -6.19 13.09 40.80
CA ILE A 79 -7.39 12.41 40.31
C ILE A 79 -7.86 11.39 41.35
N GLU A 80 -8.88 11.76 42.11
CA GLU A 80 -9.39 10.94 43.22
C GLU A 80 -10.65 10.13 42.86
N THR A 81 -11.30 10.45 41.73
CA THR A 81 -12.56 9.83 41.30
C THR A 81 -12.37 8.87 40.12
N GLU A 82 -13.14 7.77 40.10
CA GLU A 82 -13.16 6.81 38.98
C GLU A 82 -13.46 7.49 37.63
N GLN A 83 -14.38 8.47 37.64
CA GLN A 83 -14.71 9.27 36.46
C GLN A 83 -13.52 10.09 35.96
N GLY A 84 -12.75 10.71 36.88
CA GLY A 84 -11.55 11.46 36.51
C GLY A 84 -10.46 10.56 35.90
N PHE A 85 -10.32 9.33 36.40
CA PHE A 85 -9.37 8.35 35.84
C PHE A 85 -9.77 7.90 34.44
N LEU A 86 -11.07 7.65 34.21
CA LEU A 86 -11.58 7.33 32.87
C LEU A 86 -11.37 8.50 31.88
N ILE A 87 -11.57 9.74 32.32
CA ILE A 87 -11.29 10.93 31.49
C ILE A 87 -9.80 11.00 31.13
N LEU A 88 -8.91 10.76 32.10
CA LEU A 88 -7.46 10.73 31.86
C LEU A 88 -7.08 9.61 30.87
N LEU A 89 -7.65 8.42 31.00
CA LEU A 89 -7.41 7.30 30.07
C LEU A 89 -7.89 7.64 28.66
N CYS A 90 -9.08 8.23 28.51
CA CYS A 90 -9.59 8.70 27.23
C CYS A 90 -8.70 9.78 26.61
N ALA A 91 -8.24 10.76 27.40
CA ALA A 91 -7.31 11.80 26.94
C ALA A 91 -5.96 11.21 26.51
N THR A 92 -5.42 10.28 27.30
CA THR A 92 -4.16 9.59 27.01
C THR A 92 -4.27 8.73 25.74
N MET A 93 -5.37 8.00 25.59
CA MET A 93 -5.68 7.23 24.37
C MET A 93 -5.74 8.16 23.16
N SER A 94 -6.47 9.28 23.26
CA SER A 94 -6.53 10.28 22.18
C SER A 94 -5.15 10.82 21.80
N GLY A 95 -4.34 11.17 22.81
CA GLY A 95 -2.94 11.60 22.61
C GLY A 95 -2.06 10.54 21.95
N ALA A 96 -2.21 9.27 22.34
CA ALA A 96 -1.50 8.15 21.74
C ALA A 96 -1.89 7.94 20.27
N PHE A 97 -3.18 8.08 19.93
CA PHE A 97 -3.66 8.04 18.54
C PHE A 97 -3.12 9.20 17.70
N LEU A 98 -3.04 10.41 18.28
CA LEU A 98 -2.44 11.56 17.61
C LEU A 98 -0.95 11.33 17.35
N PHE A 99 -0.20 10.84 18.36
CA PHE A 99 1.21 10.49 18.19
C PHE A 99 1.40 9.42 17.10
N LYS A 100 0.60 8.35 17.13
CA LYS A 100 0.58 7.31 16.10
C LYS A 100 0.37 7.90 14.70
N ALA A 101 -0.61 8.79 14.53
CA ALA A 101 -0.89 9.43 13.24
C ALA A 101 0.30 10.29 12.76
N LEU A 102 0.88 11.11 13.65
CA LEU A 102 2.04 11.95 13.34
C LEU A 102 3.27 11.10 12.99
N PHE A 103 3.51 10.02 13.72
CA PHE A 103 4.61 9.08 13.47
C PHE A 103 4.44 8.41 12.09
N GLY A 104 3.23 7.93 11.77
CA GLY A 104 2.92 7.35 10.47
C GLY A 104 3.10 8.35 9.32
N LEU A 105 2.67 9.61 9.50
CA LEU A 105 2.92 10.68 8.52
C LEU A 105 4.41 10.96 8.32
N MET A 106 5.18 10.98 9.40
CA MET A 106 6.63 11.18 9.36
C MET A 106 7.32 10.05 8.57
N ILE A 107 6.97 8.78 8.83
CA ILE A 107 7.51 7.63 8.09
C ILE A 107 7.15 7.71 6.61
N ASN A 108 5.90 8.05 6.28
CA ASN A 108 5.47 8.23 4.89
C ASN A 108 6.25 9.36 4.19
N LEU A 109 6.51 10.48 4.88
CA LEU A 109 7.30 11.58 4.33
C LEU A 109 8.74 11.13 4.02
N PHE A 110 9.38 10.41 4.93
CA PHE A 110 10.73 9.87 4.71
C PHE A 110 10.75 8.85 3.56
N GLN A 111 9.75 7.97 3.48
CA GLN A 111 9.60 7.00 2.41
C GLN A 111 9.43 7.68 1.03
N ALA A 112 8.59 8.71 0.95
CA ALA A 112 8.37 9.46 -0.27
C ALA A 112 9.65 10.19 -0.70
N ARG A 113 10.29 10.93 0.22
CA ARG A 113 11.54 11.65 -0.06
C ARG A 113 12.66 10.72 -0.54
N PHE A 114 12.82 9.57 0.10
CA PHE A 114 13.77 8.56 -0.33
C PHE A 114 13.46 8.04 -1.74
N SER A 115 12.21 7.64 -1.99
CA SER A 115 11.80 7.11 -3.30
C SER A 115 12.03 8.12 -4.42
N PHE A 116 11.65 9.39 -4.22
CA PHE A 116 11.87 10.44 -5.23
C PHE A 116 13.35 10.84 -5.38
N SER A 117 14.15 10.77 -4.30
CA SER A 117 15.61 10.94 -4.41
C SER A 117 16.23 9.87 -5.31
N VAL A 118 15.78 8.62 -5.20
CA VAL A 118 16.23 7.52 -6.07
C VAL A 118 15.76 7.77 -7.52
N ALA A 119 14.51 8.20 -7.74
CA ALA A 119 14.03 8.56 -9.08
C ALA A 119 14.87 9.66 -9.73
N HIS A 120 15.21 10.71 -8.97
CA HIS A 120 16.05 11.81 -9.47
C HIS A 120 17.40 11.29 -9.99
N ARG A 121 18.09 10.45 -9.20
CA ARG A 121 19.37 9.84 -9.63
C ARG A 121 19.19 8.93 -10.84
N ILE A 122 18.15 8.10 -10.87
CA ILE A 122 17.87 7.21 -12.00
C ILE A 122 17.57 8.01 -13.27
N SER A 123 16.84 9.12 -13.16
CA SER A 123 16.57 10.02 -14.30
C SER A 123 17.86 10.59 -14.89
N GLY A 124 18.80 11.06 -14.04
CA GLY A 124 20.13 11.48 -14.48
C GLY A 124 20.91 10.38 -15.20
N ASN A 125 20.93 9.16 -14.64
CA ASN A 125 21.58 8.03 -15.29
C ASN A 125 20.93 7.65 -16.64
N MET A 126 19.60 7.78 -16.76
CA MET A 126 18.90 7.55 -18.03
C MET A 126 19.25 8.63 -19.05
N TRP A 127 19.37 9.89 -18.62
CA TRP A 127 19.85 10.98 -19.47
C TRP A 127 21.22 10.64 -20.05
N ASP A 128 22.22 10.38 -19.19
CA ASP A 128 23.58 10.06 -19.63
C ASP A 128 23.62 8.85 -20.56
N TYR A 129 22.84 7.81 -20.25
CA TYR A 129 22.75 6.60 -21.08
C TYR A 129 22.16 6.85 -22.48
N HIS A 130 21.16 7.74 -22.59
CA HIS A 130 20.56 8.05 -23.88
C HIS A 130 21.43 8.99 -24.72
N PHE A 131 22.06 9.98 -24.09
CA PHE A 131 22.89 10.97 -24.77
C PHE A 131 24.32 10.48 -25.07
N ALA A 132 24.79 9.41 -24.43
CA ALA A 132 26.05 8.74 -24.77
C ALA A 132 25.97 7.82 -26.00
N LYS A 133 24.79 7.62 -26.62
CA LYS A 133 24.62 6.76 -27.79
C LYS A 133 25.00 7.48 -29.09
N SER A 134 25.44 6.70 -30.08
CA SER A 134 25.72 7.23 -31.42
C SER A 134 24.48 7.91 -32.02
N LEU A 135 24.72 8.99 -32.77
CA LEU A 135 23.70 9.79 -33.46
C LEU A 135 22.74 8.94 -34.31
N GLU A 136 23.24 7.86 -34.90
CA GLU A 136 22.45 6.89 -35.70
C GLU A 136 21.42 6.11 -34.85
N LYS A 137 21.80 5.68 -33.65
CA LYS A 137 20.88 5.02 -32.69
C LYS A 137 19.89 6.00 -32.08
N MET A 138 20.24 7.28 -31.98
CA MET A 138 19.35 8.31 -31.45
C MET A 138 18.29 8.72 -32.49
N ARG A 139 18.67 8.81 -33.77
CA ARG A 139 17.74 9.10 -34.89
C ARG A 139 16.76 7.98 -35.21
N SER A 140 17.12 6.72 -34.93
CA SER A 140 16.25 5.57 -35.17
C SER A 140 15.26 5.30 -34.02
N GLN A 141 15.32 6.06 -32.93
CA GLN A 141 14.40 5.94 -31.80
C GLN A 141 13.34 7.03 -31.83
N GLU A 142 12.10 6.66 -31.52
CA GLU A 142 11.01 7.63 -31.36
C GLU A 142 11.32 8.58 -30.20
N SER A 143 11.38 9.88 -30.47
CA SER A 143 11.64 10.93 -29.46
C SER A 143 10.67 10.84 -28.27
N GLY A 144 9.42 10.45 -28.52
CA GLY A 144 8.41 10.23 -27.46
C GLY A 144 8.76 9.08 -26.50
N LYS A 145 9.48 8.06 -26.97
CA LYS A 145 9.97 6.96 -26.13
C LYS A 145 11.13 7.40 -25.24
N ILE A 146 12.09 8.14 -25.79
CA ILE A 146 13.22 8.68 -25.02
C ILE A 146 12.70 9.63 -23.94
N LEU A 147 11.77 10.53 -24.29
CA LEU A 147 11.15 11.46 -23.34
C LEU A 147 10.47 10.71 -22.18
N SER A 148 9.73 9.64 -22.48
CA SER A 148 9.05 8.83 -21.46
C SER A 148 10.04 8.07 -20.56
N GLN A 149 11.15 7.59 -21.11
CA GLN A 149 12.18 6.87 -20.37
C GLN A 149 12.97 7.77 -19.41
N ILE A 150 13.19 9.03 -19.78
CA ILE A 150 13.90 10.00 -18.94
C ILE A 150 12.98 10.58 -17.86
N ASN A 151 11.75 10.95 -18.23
CA ASN A 151 10.87 11.72 -17.34
C ASN A 151 9.90 10.83 -16.54
N ASN A 152 9.23 9.88 -17.21
CA ASN A 152 8.10 9.17 -16.61
C ASN A 152 8.53 7.88 -15.90
N TRP A 153 9.42 7.11 -16.51
CA TRP A 153 9.81 5.78 -15.99
C TRP A 153 10.49 5.83 -14.60
N PRO A 154 11.42 6.77 -14.32
CA PRO A 154 12.03 6.87 -12.99
C PRO A 154 11.00 7.23 -11.91
N ALA A 155 10.08 8.15 -12.24
CA ALA A 155 9.00 8.55 -11.34
C ALA A 155 8.03 7.40 -11.06
N TYR A 156 7.60 6.66 -12.09
CA TYR A 156 6.76 5.48 -11.92
C TYR A 156 7.46 4.37 -11.14
N LEU A 157 8.77 4.20 -11.31
CA LEU A 157 9.54 3.25 -10.53
C LEU A 157 9.58 3.65 -9.04
N ALA A 158 9.86 4.91 -8.72
CA ALA A 158 9.76 5.43 -7.34
C ALA A 158 8.38 5.22 -6.73
N GLN A 159 7.34 5.65 -7.43
CA GLN A 159 6.00 5.67 -6.89
C GLN A 159 5.40 4.26 -6.78
N ASN A 160 5.49 3.45 -7.82
CA ASN A 160 4.80 2.16 -7.84
C ASN A 160 5.64 1.05 -7.22
N PHE A 161 6.97 1.11 -7.37
CA PHE A 161 7.83 0.05 -6.88
C PHE A 161 8.43 0.37 -5.52
N PHE A 162 9.09 1.51 -5.33
CA PHE A 162 9.76 1.78 -4.04
C PHE A 162 8.76 2.05 -2.92
N ILE A 163 7.80 2.96 -3.11
CA ILE A 163 6.73 3.19 -2.11
C ILE A 163 5.87 1.93 -1.97
N GLY A 164 5.44 1.34 -3.09
CA GLY A 164 4.60 0.14 -3.09
C GLY A 164 5.25 -1.08 -2.41
N SER A 165 6.54 -1.33 -2.63
CA SER A 165 7.25 -2.46 -1.99
C SER A 165 7.44 -2.26 -0.50
N LEU A 166 7.74 -1.04 -0.06
CA LEU A 166 7.87 -0.74 1.36
C LEU A 166 6.50 -0.82 2.08
N LEU A 167 5.42 -0.40 1.42
CA LEU A 167 4.05 -0.63 1.90
C LEU A 167 3.74 -2.13 2.03
N LEU A 168 4.07 -2.94 1.01
CA LEU A 168 3.88 -4.39 1.08
C LEU A 168 4.67 -5.05 2.21
N ILE A 169 5.86 -4.55 2.53
CA ILE A 169 6.64 -5.03 3.67
C ILE A 169 5.94 -4.66 4.97
N ASN A 170 5.47 -3.41 5.11
CA ASN A 170 4.71 -2.98 6.28
C ASN A 170 3.48 -3.86 6.52
N GLU A 171 2.66 -4.04 5.49
CA GLU A 171 1.45 -4.87 5.58
C GLU A 171 1.79 -6.34 5.84
N GLY A 172 2.84 -6.87 5.20
CA GLY A 172 3.31 -8.23 5.45
C GLY A 172 3.74 -8.46 6.90
N LEU A 173 4.39 -7.47 7.52
CA LEU A 173 4.77 -7.52 8.93
C LEU A 173 3.55 -7.51 9.86
N ILE A 174 2.58 -6.63 9.59
CA ILE A 174 1.33 -6.55 10.36
C ILE A 174 0.56 -7.87 10.26
N ILE A 175 0.37 -8.39 9.03
CA ILE A 175 -0.28 -9.68 8.80
C ILE A 175 0.48 -10.80 9.51
N GLY A 176 1.82 -10.80 9.46
CA GLY A 176 2.65 -11.78 10.15
C GLY A 176 2.49 -11.74 11.67
N LEU A 177 2.45 -10.55 12.26
CA LEU A 177 2.25 -10.35 13.70
C LEU A 177 0.86 -10.82 14.15
N ILE A 178 -0.20 -10.40 13.44
CA ILE A 178 -1.58 -10.82 13.73
C ILE A 178 -1.73 -12.33 13.54
N SER A 179 -1.19 -12.87 12.45
CA SER A 179 -1.25 -14.31 12.15
C SER A 179 -0.55 -15.13 13.24
N THR A 180 0.62 -14.68 13.71
CA THR A 180 1.35 -15.35 14.79
C THR A 180 0.57 -15.29 16.09
N GLY A 181 0.00 -14.12 16.45
CA GLY A 181 -0.85 -13.98 17.63
C GLY A 181 -2.08 -14.88 17.60
N LEU A 182 -2.77 -14.94 16.47
CA LEU A 182 -3.96 -15.77 16.30
C LEU A 182 -3.62 -17.27 16.30
N LEU A 183 -2.47 -17.66 15.75
CA LEU A 183 -2.01 -19.05 15.73
C LEU A 183 -1.70 -19.55 17.15
N ILE A 184 -1.12 -18.70 18.01
CA ILE A 184 -0.88 -19.02 19.43
C ILE A 184 -2.20 -19.17 20.17
N TYR A 185 -3.18 -18.30 19.89
CA TYR A 185 -4.47 -18.29 20.57
C TYR A 185 -5.37 -19.48 20.18
N SER A 186 -5.60 -19.68 18.88
CA SER A 186 -6.41 -20.79 18.37
C SER A 186 -6.01 -21.18 16.95
N PRO A 187 -5.23 -22.28 16.79
CA PRO A 187 -4.81 -22.79 15.48
C PRO A 187 -5.98 -23.11 14.54
N TRP A 188 -7.11 -23.58 15.09
CA TRP A 188 -8.29 -23.96 14.32
C TRP A 188 -8.98 -22.74 13.69
N VAL A 189 -9.17 -21.68 14.48
CA VAL A 189 -9.78 -20.44 13.97
C VAL A 189 -8.86 -19.76 12.95
N PHE A 190 -7.54 -19.74 13.21
CA PHE A 190 -6.56 -19.26 12.24
C PHE A 190 -6.65 -20.00 10.90
N SER A 191 -6.70 -21.35 10.92
CA SER A 191 -6.75 -22.15 9.70
C SER A 191 -8.02 -21.90 8.89
N GLY A 192 -9.19 -21.79 9.55
CA GLY A 192 -10.46 -21.50 8.89
C GLY A 192 -10.45 -20.14 8.20
N LEU A 193 -9.99 -19.10 8.90
CA LEU A 193 -9.85 -17.76 8.37
C LEU A 193 -8.83 -17.68 7.24
N ALA A 194 -7.66 -18.28 7.41
CA ALA A 194 -6.60 -18.32 6.39
C ALA A 194 -7.13 -18.97 5.10
N LEU A 195 -7.90 -20.05 5.20
CA LEU A 195 -8.52 -20.70 4.05
C LEU A 195 -9.45 -19.74 3.29
N ILE A 196 -10.39 -19.09 4.00
CA ILE A 196 -11.36 -18.16 3.41
C ILE A 196 -10.63 -16.99 2.72
N LEU A 197 -9.65 -16.40 3.39
CA LEU A 197 -8.89 -15.28 2.87
C LEU A 197 -8.06 -15.67 1.64
N ILE A 198 -7.32 -16.78 1.70
CA ILE A 198 -6.48 -17.25 0.58
C ILE A 198 -7.35 -17.54 -0.65
N VAL A 199 -8.45 -18.27 -0.47
CA VAL A 199 -9.37 -18.58 -1.57
C VAL A 199 -9.95 -17.30 -2.16
N GLY A 200 -10.42 -16.38 -1.33
CA GLY A 200 -10.93 -15.07 -1.77
C GLY A 200 -9.89 -14.28 -2.56
N ILE A 201 -8.66 -14.17 -2.05
CA ILE A 201 -7.55 -13.47 -2.72
C ILE A 201 -7.22 -14.11 -4.06
N VAL A 202 -7.15 -15.44 -4.15
CA VAL A 202 -6.83 -16.15 -5.40
C VAL A 202 -7.90 -15.88 -6.46
N ILE A 203 -9.18 -15.94 -6.08
CA ILE A 203 -10.31 -15.68 -6.98
C ILE A 203 -10.24 -14.23 -7.49
N ILE A 204 -10.18 -13.25 -6.57
CA ILE A 204 -10.13 -11.81 -6.91
C ILE A 204 -8.96 -11.52 -7.84
N ARG A 205 -7.76 -12.03 -7.50
CA ARG A 205 -6.55 -11.79 -8.28
C ARG A 205 -6.59 -12.46 -9.64
N GLY A 206 -7.21 -13.64 -9.75
CA GLY A 206 -7.43 -14.34 -11.02
C GLY A 206 -8.25 -13.50 -12.02
N PHE A 207 -9.34 -12.87 -11.55
CA PHE A 207 -10.19 -12.03 -12.39
C PHE A 207 -9.52 -10.71 -12.81
N THR A 208 -8.78 -10.06 -11.91
CA THR A 208 -8.21 -8.72 -12.15
C THR A 208 -6.92 -8.78 -12.99
N LYS A 209 -6.03 -9.75 -12.72
CA LYS A 209 -4.65 -9.76 -13.24
C LYS A 209 -4.58 -9.83 -14.77
N ASN A 210 -5.37 -10.69 -15.39
CA ASN A 210 -5.31 -10.92 -16.84
C ASN A 210 -5.75 -9.67 -17.61
N LYS A 211 -6.79 -9.00 -17.11
CA LYS A 211 -7.36 -7.80 -17.72
C LYS A 211 -6.42 -6.61 -17.58
N LEU A 212 -5.80 -6.44 -16.40
CA LEU A 212 -4.80 -5.40 -16.16
C LEU A 212 -3.55 -5.56 -17.02
N ARG A 213 -3.10 -6.81 -17.26
CA ARG A 213 -1.97 -7.09 -18.15
C ARG A 213 -2.28 -6.70 -19.59
N SER A 214 -3.45 -7.08 -20.12
CA SER A 214 -3.88 -6.70 -21.47
C SER A 214 -4.00 -5.17 -21.64
N TYR A 215 -4.51 -4.48 -20.62
CA TYR A 215 -4.59 -3.02 -20.61
C TYR A 215 -3.20 -2.36 -20.58
N SER A 216 -2.27 -2.90 -19.79
CA SER A 216 -0.88 -2.42 -19.74
C SER A 216 -0.17 -2.58 -21.09
N GLU A 217 -0.35 -3.71 -21.77
CA GLU A 217 0.21 -3.93 -23.12
C GLU A 217 -0.37 -2.95 -24.14
N THR A 218 -1.66 -2.65 -24.05
CA THR A 218 -2.33 -1.66 -24.92
C THR A 218 -1.79 -0.25 -24.68
N LEU A 219 -1.64 0.17 -23.42
CA LEU A 219 -1.09 1.48 -23.04
C LEU A 219 0.37 1.63 -23.46
N ASN A 220 1.18 0.58 -23.28
CA ASN A 220 2.59 0.59 -23.68
C ASN A 220 2.78 0.71 -25.19
N ARG A 221 1.80 0.29 -26.00
CA ARG A 221 1.82 0.42 -27.47
C ARG A 221 1.30 1.78 -27.94
N LEU A 222 0.16 2.24 -27.40
CA LEU A 222 -0.55 3.41 -27.92
C LEU A 222 -0.04 4.74 -27.34
N SER A 223 0.38 4.77 -26.07
CA SER A 223 0.80 6.03 -25.42
C SER A 223 2.07 6.63 -26.05
N PRO A 224 3.10 5.83 -26.43
CA PRO A 224 4.24 6.38 -27.16
C PRO A 224 3.83 6.91 -28.54
N ARG A 225 2.97 6.20 -29.27
CA ARG A 225 2.49 6.60 -30.59
C ARG A 225 1.74 7.94 -30.55
N THR A 226 0.89 8.16 -29.55
CA THR A 226 0.22 9.46 -29.37
C THR A 226 1.21 10.60 -29.09
N ASN A 227 2.26 10.35 -28.30
CA ASN A 227 3.32 11.33 -28.06
C ASN A 227 4.12 11.62 -29.33
N THR A 228 4.42 10.60 -30.13
CA THR A 228 5.10 10.73 -31.41
C THR A 228 4.27 11.54 -32.41
N LEU A 229 2.96 11.31 -32.49
CA LEU A 229 2.05 12.12 -33.33
C LEU A 229 2.08 13.60 -32.93
N ILE A 230 2.03 13.90 -31.63
CA ILE A 230 2.11 15.29 -31.13
C ILE A 230 3.48 15.90 -31.46
N SER A 231 4.58 15.20 -31.14
CA SER A 231 5.93 15.70 -31.39
C SER A 231 6.19 15.95 -32.87
N ASN A 232 5.78 15.03 -33.75
CA ASN A 232 5.91 15.20 -35.19
C ASN A 232 5.04 16.36 -35.69
N SER A 233 3.84 16.53 -35.15
CA SER A 233 2.96 17.64 -35.52
C SER A 233 3.51 19.00 -35.10
N ILE A 234 4.20 19.07 -33.96
CA ILE A 234 4.86 20.30 -33.50
C ILE A 234 6.08 20.60 -34.38
N ASN A 235 6.93 19.60 -34.63
CA ASN A 235 8.14 19.78 -35.43
C ASN A 235 7.82 20.08 -36.91
N GLY A 236 6.75 19.50 -37.45
CA GLY A 236 6.24 19.72 -38.81
C GLY A 236 5.10 20.73 -38.89
N PHE A 237 4.98 21.66 -37.94
CA PHE A 237 3.83 22.55 -37.84
C PHE A 237 3.58 23.36 -39.12
N LEU A 238 4.63 23.91 -39.73
CA LEU A 238 4.53 24.68 -40.97
C LEU A 238 4.03 23.83 -42.13
N GLU A 239 4.53 22.60 -42.28
CA GLU A 239 4.08 21.64 -43.31
C GLU A 239 2.60 21.32 -43.14
N LEU A 240 2.14 21.08 -41.91
CA LEU A 240 0.75 20.77 -41.62
C LEU A 240 -0.21 21.91 -42.01
N ILE A 241 0.20 23.16 -41.81
CA ILE A 241 -0.58 24.34 -42.21
C ILE A 241 -0.56 24.49 -43.73
N THR A 242 0.60 24.39 -44.37
CA THR A 242 0.74 24.51 -45.83
C THR A 242 -0.08 23.46 -46.57
N PHE A 243 -0.07 22.20 -46.11
CA PHE A 243 -0.84 21.11 -46.72
C PHE A 243 -2.29 21.01 -46.22
N ARG A 244 -2.74 21.92 -45.33
CA ARG A 244 -4.07 21.89 -44.69
C ARG A 244 -4.40 20.55 -44.01
N ALA A 245 -3.37 19.84 -43.53
CA ALA A 245 -3.46 18.49 -42.96
C ALA A 245 -3.71 18.47 -41.44
N VAL A 246 -3.85 19.64 -40.79
CA VAL A 246 -4.11 19.76 -39.35
C VAL A 246 -5.33 18.94 -38.90
N LYS A 247 -6.41 18.98 -39.66
CA LYS A 247 -7.64 18.24 -39.33
C LYS A 247 -7.40 16.72 -39.38
N THR A 248 -6.70 16.24 -40.40
CA THR A 248 -6.35 14.83 -40.57
C THR A 248 -5.48 14.32 -39.42
N MET A 249 -4.44 15.08 -39.04
CA MET A 249 -3.60 14.72 -37.89
C MET A 249 -4.38 14.71 -36.57
N LYS A 250 -5.29 15.67 -36.38
CA LYS A 250 -6.18 15.67 -35.21
C LYS A 250 -7.06 14.42 -35.19
N GLU A 251 -7.65 14.03 -36.31
CA GLU A 251 -8.50 12.83 -36.40
C GLU A 251 -7.72 11.55 -36.10
N GLU A 252 -6.49 11.43 -36.60
CA GLU A 252 -5.61 10.28 -36.33
C GLU A 252 -5.18 10.23 -34.85
N TYR A 253 -4.80 11.37 -34.27
CA TYR A 253 -4.55 11.47 -32.83
C TYR A 253 -5.77 11.09 -31.99
N LEU A 254 -6.95 11.61 -32.33
CA LEU A 254 -8.18 11.35 -31.58
C LEU A 254 -8.61 9.87 -31.64
N LYS A 255 -8.29 9.17 -32.74
CA LYS A 255 -8.54 7.73 -32.88
C LYS A 255 -7.73 6.93 -31.86
N ASP A 256 -6.43 7.21 -31.75
CA ASP A 256 -5.53 6.50 -30.82
C ASP A 256 -5.80 6.90 -29.36
N VAL A 257 -5.98 8.20 -29.08
CA VAL A 257 -6.19 8.69 -27.72
C VAL A 257 -7.54 8.23 -27.13
N ARG A 258 -8.56 8.01 -27.97
CA ARG A 258 -9.84 7.45 -27.53
C ARG A 258 -9.65 6.05 -26.94
N GLN A 259 -8.82 5.22 -27.56
CA GLN A 259 -8.53 3.89 -27.04
C GLN A 259 -7.69 3.97 -25.75
N VAL A 260 -6.73 4.89 -25.68
CA VAL A 260 -5.95 5.15 -24.46
C VAL A 260 -6.87 5.54 -23.31
N PHE A 261 -7.75 6.53 -23.47
CA PHE A 261 -8.67 6.96 -22.42
C PHE A 261 -9.69 5.88 -22.03
N ARG A 262 -10.18 5.08 -22.99
CA ARG A 262 -11.05 3.94 -22.68
C ARG A 262 -10.34 2.91 -21.81
N VAL A 263 -9.08 2.59 -22.13
CA VAL A 263 -8.27 1.65 -21.35
C VAL A 263 -7.91 2.23 -19.98
N LEU A 264 -7.57 3.53 -19.89
CA LEU A 264 -7.32 4.21 -18.62
C LEU A 264 -8.56 4.21 -17.72
N GLY A 265 -9.73 4.53 -18.26
CA GLY A 265 -10.99 4.48 -17.52
C GLY A 265 -11.29 3.08 -16.97
N ASN A 266 -11.17 2.05 -17.82
CA ASN A 266 -11.36 0.67 -17.38
C ASN A 266 -10.28 0.22 -16.37
N THR A 267 -9.03 0.64 -16.57
CA THR A 267 -7.92 0.35 -15.64
C THR A 267 -8.18 0.95 -14.27
N SER A 268 -8.69 2.18 -14.22
CA SER A 268 -9.07 2.84 -12.97
C SER A 268 -10.09 2.01 -12.19
N VAL A 269 -11.19 1.60 -12.84
CA VAL A 269 -12.21 0.75 -12.22
C VAL A 269 -11.64 -0.59 -11.77
N ILE A 270 -10.86 -1.27 -12.62
CA ILE A 270 -10.24 -2.56 -12.29
C ILE A 270 -9.28 -2.45 -11.10
N ASN A 271 -8.58 -1.32 -10.94
CA ASN A 271 -7.73 -1.09 -9.78
C ASN A 271 -8.54 -0.91 -8.47
N PHE A 272 -9.78 -0.41 -8.53
CA PHE A 272 -10.66 -0.31 -7.37
C PHE A 272 -11.37 -1.62 -7.00
N VAL A 273 -11.58 -2.52 -7.96
CA VAL A 273 -12.28 -3.80 -7.74
C VAL A 273 -11.68 -4.61 -6.58
N PRO A 274 -10.36 -4.88 -6.51
CA PRO A 274 -9.77 -5.60 -5.40
C PRO A 274 -10.07 -4.98 -4.04
N SER A 275 -9.93 -3.65 -3.91
CA SER A 275 -10.20 -2.94 -2.65
C SER A 275 -11.61 -3.20 -2.15
N LYS A 276 -12.62 -3.10 -3.04
CA LYS A 276 -14.03 -3.31 -2.67
C LYS A 276 -14.37 -4.77 -2.41
N LEU A 277 -13.76 -5.70 -3.14
CA LEU A 277 -13.96 -7.13 -2.89
C LEU A 277 -13.27 -7.59 -1.60
N TYR A 278 -12.16 -6.97 -1.21
CA TYR A 278 -11.53 -7.24 0.09
C TYR A 278 -12.37 -6.75 1.26
N GLU A 279 -13.09 -5.62 1.15
CA GLU A 279 -14.07 -5.19 2.16
C GLU A 279 -15.14 -6.27 2.38
N VAL A 280 -15.73 -6.77 1.29
CA VAL A 280 -16.74 -7.85 1.36
C VAL A 280 -16.14 -9.14 1.93
N LEU A 281 -14.91 -9.48 1.52
CA LEU A 281 -14.21 -10.68 2.00
C LEU A 281 -13.90 -10.57 3.51
N ALA A 282 -13.52 -9.40 4.01
CA ALA A 282 -13.26 -9.16 5.42
C ALA A 282 -14.53 -9.38 6.26
N VAL A 283 -15.66 -8.79 5.83
CA VAL A 283 -16.96 -8.96 6.50
C VAL A 283 -17.45 -10.41 6.45
N ALA A 284 -17.28 -11.09 5.30
CA ALA A 284 -17.63 -12.50 5.15
C ALA A 284 -16.76 -13.39 6.06
N SER A 285 -15.46 -13.10 6.15
CA SER A 285 -14.52 -13.83 7.02
C SER A 285 -14.83 -13.64 8.49
N LEU A 286 -15.15 -12.41 8.90
CA LEU A 286 -15.63 -12.08 10.25
C LEU A 286 -16.90 -12.85 10.60
N SER A 287 -17.90 -12.78 9.72
CA SER A 287 -19.18 -13.49 9.90
C SER A 287 -18.97 -15.00 10.00
N ALA A 288 -18.12 -15.58 9.13
CA ALA A 288 -17.79 -16.99 9.16
C ALA A 288 -17.07 -17.40 10.45
N ALA A 289 -16.10 -16.59 10.92
CA ALA A 289 -15.41 -16.84 12.18
C ALA A 289 -16.35 -16.80 13.38
N ILE A 290 -17.29 -15.84 13.42
CA ILE A 290 -18.33 -15.77 14.45
C ILE A 290 -19.18 -17.05 14.44
N ILE A 291 -19.67 -17.46 13.28
CA ILE A 291 -20.49 -18.68 13.13
C ILE A 291 -19.71 -19.91 13.60
N ILE A 292 -18.46 -20.07 13.16
CA ILE A 292 -17.59 -21.18 13.58
C ILE A 292 -17.37 -21.16 15.10
N SER A 293 -17.11 -19.99 15.67
CA SER A 293 -16.86 -19.84 17.11
C SER A 293 -18.09 -20.17 17.95
N ILE A 294 -19.30 -19.79 17.50
CA ILE A 294 -20.56 -20.14 18.15
C ILE A 294 -20.78 -21.66 18.10
N LEU A 295 -20.51 -22.29 16.95
CA LEU A 295 -20.71 -23.73 16.76
C LEU A 295 -19.71 -24.60 17.54
N MET A 296 -18.47 -24.15 17.72
CA MET A 296 -17.41 -24.95 18.38
C MET A 296 -17.25 -24.69 19.88
N THR A 297 -17.39 -23.45 20.33
CA THR A 297 -16.91 -23.00 21.66
C THR A 297 -17.98 -22.33 22.53
N GLY A 298 -19.14 -21.97 21.97
CA GLY A 298 -20.16 -21.18 22.68
C GLY A 298 -19.71 -19.74 23.00
N PHE A 299 -20.57 -18.95 23.65
CA PHE A 299 -20.31 -17.55 24.00
C PHE A 299 -19.47 -17.42 25.29
N GLY A 300 -18.19 -17.78 25.25
CA GLY A 300 -17.22 -17.56 26.36
C GLY A 300 -16.40 -16.27 26.23
N GLU A 301 -15.56 -15.93 27.22
CA GLU A 301 -14.65 -14.77 27.18
C GLU A 301 -13.73 -14.78 25.95
N GLY A 302 -13.30 -15.98 25.54
CA GLY A 302 -12.48 -16.15 24.36
C GLY A 302 -13.15 -15.80 23.02
N PHE A 303 -14.49 -15.71 22.98
CA PHE A 303 -15.23 -15.23 21.81
C PHE A 303 -15.07 -13.70 21.67
N PHE A 304 -15.13 -12.97 22.78
CA PHE A 304 -14.99 -11.51 22.78
C PHE A 304 -13.58 -11.06 22.42
N GLU A 305 -12.55 -11.75 22.93
CA GLU A 305 -11.15 -11.49 22.55
C GLU A 305 -10.93 -11.71 21.05
N LEU A 306 -11.45 -12.82 20.52
CA LEU A 306 -11.32 -13.17 19.11
C LEU A 306 -12.08 -12.20 18.19
N LEU A 307 -13.28 -11.79 18.58
CA LEU A 307 -14.08 -10.81 17.86
C LEU A 307 -13.43 -9.43 17.87
N SER A 308 -12.80 -9.05 18.99
CA SER A 308 -12.04 -7.81 19.12
C SER A 308 -10.80 -7.82 18.24
N LEU A 309 -10.06 -8.93 18.22
CA LEU A 309 -8.85 -9.12 17.40
C LEU A 309 -9.20 -9.12 15.90
N LEU A 310 -10.33 -9.71 15.53
CA LEU A 310 -10.81 -9.69 14.15
C LEU A 310 -11.36 -8.33 13.72
N ALA A 311 -12.11 -7.63 14.57
CA ALA A 311 -12.54 -6.27 14.31
C ALA A 311 -11.33 -5.33 14.13
N LEU A 312 -10.28 -5.54 14.92
CA LEU A 312 -8.98 -4.88 14.76
C LEU A 312 -8.37 -5.14 13.38
N SER A 313 -8.41 -6.40 12.94
CA SER A 313 -7.85 -6.81 11.65
C SER A 313 -8.66 -6.28 10.47
N ALA A 314 -9.98 -6.17 10.59
CA ALA A 314 -10.86 -5.65 9.54
C ALA A 314 -10.83 -4.12 9.43
N TYR A 315 -10.36 -3.42 10.47
CA TYR A 315 -10.09 -1.98 10.43
C TYR A 315 -8.84 -1.65 9.59
N ARG A 316 -7.97 -2.63 9.33
CA ARG A 316 -6.74 -2.49 8.53
C ARG A 316 -6.94 -3.07 7.13
#